data_AF-A0A3G4W7C5-F1
#
_entry.id   AF-A0A3G4W7C5-F1
#
_cell.length_a   1.000
_cell.length_b   1.000
_cell.length_c   1.000
_cell.angle_alpha   90.00
_cell.angle_beta   90.00
_cell.angle_gamma   90.00
#
_symmetry.space_group_name_H-M   'P 1'
#
loop_
_entity.id
_entity.type
_entity.pdbx_description
1 polymer ?
#
loop_
_entity_poly.entity_id
_entity_poly.type
_entity_poly.pdbx_seq_one_letter_code
_entity_poly.pdbx_strand_id
1 'polypeptide(L)'
;MRYPEGGGLTAERQAFREGIRLQAGKRFAAGEKTAVIAKDLRVSVRSVERWRRAWREGGMEALYSAGPANSPTVTDAQFAVLEEELARVRQRTASTISVGPWPGSRR
;
A
#
# COMPACT_ATOMS: atom_id res chain seq x y z
N MET A 1 14.58 11.12 15.52
CA MET A 1 14.76 10.01 14.56
C MET A 1 13.50 9.92 13.72
N ARG A 2 13.56 10.29 12.44
CA ARG A 2 12.41 10.42 11.54
C ARG A 2 12.24 9.11 10.78
N TYR A 3 11.13 8.40 10.94
CA TYR A 3 10.77 7.39 9.95
C TYR A 3 10.29 8.15 8.71
N PRO A 4 10.98 8.08 7.56
CA PRO A 4 10.30 8.44 6.34
C PRO A 4 9.20 7.39 6.20
N GLU A 5 7.95 7.83 6.26
CA GLU A 5 6.73 7.13 5.84
C GLU A 5 7.06 5.76 5.22
N GLY A 6 7.10 4.73 6.06
CA GLY A 6 7.85 3.50 5.78
C GLY A 6 7.20 2.66 4.67
N GLY A 7 7.51 2.97 3.42
CA GLY A 7 7.65 2.12 2.22
C GLY A 7 6.67 0.96 1.98
N GLY A 8 5.54 0.88 2.67
CA GLY A 8 4.66 -0.30 2.69
C GLY A 8 3.17 0.02 2.56
N LEU A 9 2.82 1.30 2.45
CA LEU A 9 1.45 1.80 2.40
C LEU A 9 0.99 2.16 0.97
N THR A 10 1.87 2.09 -0.04
CA THR A 10 1.47 2.37 -1.43
C THR A 10 0.78 1.15 -2.06
N ALA A 11 -0.32 1.39 -2.76
CA ALA A 11 -1.08 0.38 -3.49
C ALA A 11 -0.19 -0.43 -4.45
N GLU A 12 0.76 0.24 -5.12
CA GLU A 12 1.73 -0.39 -6.02
C GLU A 12 2.60 -1.44 -5.31
N ARG A 13 3.10 -1.12 -4.11
CA ARG A 13 3.97 -2.04 -3.36
C ARG A 13 3.18 -3.20 -2.76
N GLN A 14 1.91 -2.97 -2.44
CA GLN A 14 0.97 -4.02 -2.08
C GLN A 14 0.71 -4.96 -3.26
N ALA A 15 0.37 -4.43 -4.44
CA ALA A 15 0.15 -5.19 -5.67
C ALA A 15 1.40 -5.97 -6.09
N PHE A 16 2.60 -5.39 -5.94
CA PHE A 16 3.86 -6.08 -6.19
C PHE A 16 4.04 -7.31 -5.28
N ARG A 17 3.81 -7.16 -3.97
CA ARG A 17 3.91 -8.28 -3.01
C ARG A 17 2.84 -9.34 -3.26
N GLU A 18 1.64 -8.92 -3.65
CA GLU A 18 0.57 -9.81 -4.07
C GLU A 18 0.95 -10.61 -5.31
N GLY A 19 1.53 -9.98 -6.32
CA GLY A 19 2.08 -10.66 -7.50
C GLY A 19 3.06 -11.77 -7.13
N ILE A 20 3.96 -11.53 -6.17
CA ILE A 20 4.89 -12.55 -5.66
C ILE A 20 4.13 -13.75 -5.03
N ARG A 21 3.06 -13.49 -4.25
CA ARG A 21 2.26 -14.57 -3.64
C ARG A 21 1.53 -15.38 -4.70
N LEU A 22 0.93 -14.72 -5.69
CA LEU A 22 0.23 -15.40 -6.77
C LEU A 22 1.20 -16.23 -7.63
N GLN A 23 2.42 -15.74 -7.87
CA GLN A 23 3.46 -16.53 -8.54
C GLN A 23 3.84 -17.78 -7.72
N ALA A 24 3.95 -17.66 -6.39
CA ALA A 24 4.15 -18.82 -5.51
C ALA A 24 2.98 -19.81 -5.61
N GLY A 25 1.74 -19.33 -5.65
CA GLY A 25 0.53 -20.15 -5.80
C GLY A 25 0.51 -20.97 -7.09
N LYS A 26 0.88 -20.38 -8.23
CA LYS A 26 1.04 -21.10 -9.51
C LYS A 26 2.06 -22.24 -9.40
N ARG A 27 3.18 -21.98 -8.74
CA ARG A 27 4.24 -22.98 -8.51
C ARG A 27 3.84 -24.06 -7.49
N PHE A 28 2.99 -23.72 -6.52
CA PHE A 28 2.38 -24.71 -5.63
C PHE A 28 1.49 -25.68 -6.39
N ALA A 29 0.67 -25.18 -7.32
CA ALA A 29 -0.16 -26.01 -8.20
C ALA A 29 0.68 -26.93 -9.09
N ALA A 30 1.85 -26.46 -9.53
CA ALA A 30 2.84 -27.25 -10.27
C ALA A 30 3.64 -28.25 -9.40
N GLY A 31 3.40 -28.30 -8.09
CA GLY A 31 4.09 -29.23 -7.18
C GLY A 31 5.54 -28.86 -6.83
N GLU A 32 5.99 -27.64 -7.15
CA GLU A 32 7.36 -27.22 -6.87
C GLU A 32 7.67 -27.19 -5.36
N LYS A 33 8.94 -27.42 -4.98
CA LYS A 33 9.37 -27.42 -3.57
C LYS A 33 9.46 -25.99 -3.01
N THR A 34 9.00 -25.80 -1.77
CA THR A 34 9.04 -24.51 -1.05
C THR A 34 10.41 -23.84 -1.07
N ALA A 35 11.51 -24.60 -0.89
CA ALA A 35 12.86 -24.05 -0.88
C ALA A 35 13.28 -23.46 -2.24
N VAL A 36 12.87 -24.08 -3.35
CA VAL A 36 13.12 -23.59 -4.71
C VAL A 36 12.36 -22.30 -4.95
N ILE A 37 11.07 -22.29 -4.62
CA ILE A 37 10.21 -21.11 -4.74
C ILE A 37 10.76 -19.93 -3.91
N ALA A 38 11.19 -20.18 -2.68
CA ALA A 38 11.75 -19.15 -1.80
C ALA A 38 13.02 -18.53 -2.37
N LYS A 39 13.93 -19.36 -2.89
CA LYS A 39 15.17 -18.92 -3.54
C LYS A 39 14.87 -18.06 -4.77
N ASP A 40 14.00 -18.53 -5.65
CA ASP A 40 13.68 -17.86 -6.91
C ASP A 40 12.95 -16.53 -6.70
N LEU A 41 11.99 -16.50 -5.76
CA LEU A 41 11.24 -15.31 -5.41
C LEU A 41 12.00 -14.37 -4.46
N ARG A 42 13.19 -14.76 -3.99
CA ARG A 42 14.03 -14.04 -3.01
C ARG A 42 13.27 -13.65 -1.74
N VAL A 43 12.44 -14.57 -1.24
CA VAL A 43 11.70 -14.44 0.02
C VAL A 43 12.12 -15.53 1.01
N SER A 44 11.81 -15.35 2.29
CA SER A 44 12.12 -16.37 3.29
C SER A 44 11.32 -17.65 3.05
N VAL A 45 11.92 -18.82 3.36
CA VAL A 45 11.24 -20.12 3.32
C VAL A 45 9.98 -20.09 4.20
N ARG A 46 10.06 -19.50 5.39
CA ARG A 46 8.95 -19.35 6.34
C ARG A 46 7.74 -18.61 5.73
N SER A 47 7.99 -17.59 4.89
CA SER A 47 6.91 -16.89 4.17
C SER A 47 6.21 -17.82 3.19
N VAL A 48 6.98 -18.59 2.41
CA VAL A 48 6.45 -19.52 1.42
C VAL A 48 5.70 -20.68 2.09
N GLU A 49 6.17 -21.19 3.22
CA GLU A 49 5.44 -22.21 4.00
C GLU A 49 4.09 -21.70 4.51
N ARG A 50 4.06 -20.47 5.03
CA ARG A 50 2.82 -19.82 5.45
C ARG A 50 1.83 -19.70 4.28
N TRP A 51 2.30 -19.27 3.11
CA TRP A 51 1.47 -19.19 1.91
C TRP A 51 1.01 -20.56 1.43
N ARG A 52 1.86 -21.59 1.49
CA ARG A 52 1.48 -22.96 1.11
C ARG A 52 0.39 -23.52 2.01
N ARG A 53 0.41 -23.22 3.31
CA ARG A 53 -0.68 -23.60 4.21
C ARG A 53 -2.00 -22.94 3.82
N ALA A 54 -2.00 -21.61 3.66
CA ALA A 54 -3.17 -20.86 3.22
C ALA A 54 -3.70 -21.37 1.87
N TRP A 55 -2.80 -21.64 0.91
CA TRP A 55 -3.16 -22.17 -0.41
C TRP A 55 -3.76 -23.57 -0.36
N ARG A 56 -3.32 -24.44 0.56
CA ARG A 56 -3.94 -25.77 0.74
C ARG A 56 -5.36 -25.69 1.28
N GLU A 57 -5.65 -24.64 2.06
CA GLU A 57 -6.96 -24.44 2.70
C GLU A 57 -7.95 -23.68 1.79
N GLY A 58 -7.47 -22.68 1.04
CA GLY A 58 -8.34 -21.79 0.24
C GLY A 58 -7.85 -21.53 -1.18
N GLY A 59 -6.92 -22.33 -1.69
CA GLY A 59 -6.45 -22.22 -3.09
C GLY A 59 -5.76 -20.89 -3.39
N MET A 60 -5.90 -20.44 -4.64
CA MET A 60 -5.33 -19.16 -5.08
C MET A 60 -5.97 -17.95 -4.38
N GLU A 61 -7.26 -18.04 -4.06
CA GLU A 61 -8.01 -16.96 -3.39
C GLU A 61 -7.41 -16.60 -2.03
N ALA A 62 -6.88 -17.59 -1.31
CA ALA A 62 -6.21 -17.38 -0.02
C ALA A 62 -4.87 -16.63 -0.11
N LEU A 63 -4.35 -16.37 -1.31
CA LEU A 63 -3.08 -15.68 -1.54
C LEU A 63 -3.22 -14.21 -1.94
N TYR A 64 -4.42 -13.77 -2.31
CA TYR A 64 -4.68 -12.37 -2.61
C TYR A 64 -4.48 -11.49 -1.38
N SER A 65 -4.17 -10.22 -1.62
CA SER A 65 -4.11 -9.26 -0.52
C SER A 65 -5.52 -9.01 0.02
N ALA A 66 -5.66 -8.83 1.33
CA ALA A 66 -6.94 -8.51 1.97
C ALA A 66 -7.46 -7.09 1.65
N GLY A 67 -6.90 -6.42 0.63
CA GLY A 67 -7.16 -5.00 0.35
C GLY A 67 -6.21 -4.05 1.09
N PRO A 68 -6.29 -2.73 0.82
CA PRO A 68 -5.45 -1.74 1.48
C PRO A 68 -5.57 -1.87 2.99
N ALA A 69 -4.45 -1.83 3.72
CA ALA A 69 -4.48 -1.86 5.19
C ALA A 69 -5.36 -0.75 5.79
N ASN A 70 -5.60 0.33 5.03
CA ASN A 70 -6.51 1.43 5.33
C ASN A 70 -7.41 1.73 4.12
N SER A 71 -8.29 0.81 3.72
CA SER A 71 -9.34 1.17 2.77
C SER A 71 -10.27 2.19 3.45
N PRO A 72 -10.45 3.41 2.92
CA PRO A 72 -11.44 4.32 3.49
C PRO A 72 -12.81 3.66 3.40
N THR A 73 -13.53 3.57 4.52
CA THR A 73 -14.94 3.11 4.62
C THR A 73 -15.89 4.17 4.04
N VAL A 74 -15.46 4.87 3.01
CA VAL A 74 -16.04 6.12 2.53
C VAL A 74 -16.32 5.93 1.04
N THR A 75 -17.57 6.12 0.64
CA THR A 75 -18.00 5.95 -0.76
C THR A 75 -17.42 7.07 -1.64
N ASP A 76 -17.34 6.86 -2.96
CA ASP A 76 -16.85 7.88 -3.91
C ASP A 76 -17.59 9.22 -3.76
N ALA A 77 -18.88 9.17 -3.42
CA ALA A 77 -19.69 10.35 -3.15
C ALA A 77 -19.23 11.12 -1.90
N GLN A 78 -18.84 10.40 -0.84
CA GLN A 78 -18.32 11.01 0.37
C GLN A 78 -16.88 11.52 0.18
N PHE A 79 -16.10 10.89 -0.71
CA PHE A 79 -14.78 11.37 -1.11
C PHE A 79 -14.85 12.69 -1.90
N ALA A 80 -15.84 12.83 -2.78
CA ALA A 80 -16.08 14.07 -3.54
C ALA A 80 -16.38 15.28 -2.62
N VAL A 81 -17.14 15.07 -1.55
CA VAL A 81 -17.42 16.11 -0.55
C VAL A 81 -16.13 16.54 0.17
N LEU A 82 -15.23 15.60 0.47
CA LEU A 82 -13.94 15.93 1.08
C LEU A 82 -13.03 16.73 0.13
N GLU A 83 -13.02 16.41 -1.16
CA GLU A 83 -12.25 17.15 -2.18
C GLU A 83 -12.77 18.59 -2.33
N GLU A 84 -14.08 18.79 -2.29
CA GLU A 84 -14.70 20.11 -2.33
C GLU A 84 -14.35 20.95 -1.09
N GLU A 85 -14.38 20.35 0.10
CA GLU A 85 -13.98 21.03 1.34
C GLU A 85 -12.48 21.33 1.37
N LEU A 86 -11.63 20.44 0.85
CA LEU A 86 -10.19 20.69 0.72
C LEU A 86 -9.90 21.84 -0.25
N ALA A 87 -10.62 21.90 -1.38
CA ALA A 87 -10.55 23.00 -2.33
C ALA A 87 -10.99 24.33 -1.69
N ARG A 88 -12.00 24.30 -0.82
CA ARG A 88 -12.49 25.47 -0.08
C ARG A 88 -11.49 25.97 0.96
N VAL A 89 -10.83 25.06 1.67
CA VAL A 89 -9.77 25.41 2.64
C VAL A 89 -8.54 25.98 1.92
N ARG A 90 -8.15 25.41 0.78
CA ARG A 90 -7.07 25.94 -0.08
C ARG A 90 -7.35 27.37 -0.57
N GLN A 91 -8.59 27.72 -0.83
CA GLN A 91 -8.99 29.07 -1.22
C GLN A 91 -8.98 30.05 -0.02
N ARG A 92 -9.29 29.60 1.21
CA ARG A 92 -9.22 30.44 2.42
C ARG A 92 -7.79 30.78 2.84
N THR A 93 -6.84 29.88 2.65
CA THR A 93 -5.43 30.15 2.92
C THR A 93 -4.81 31.03 1.84
N ALA A 94 -5.28 30.94 0.59
CA ALA A 94 -4.89 31.85 -0.49
C ALA A 94 -5.42 33.28 -0.29
N SER A 95 -6.61 33.46 0.29
CA SER A 95 -7.19 34.79 0.55
C SER A 95 -6.68 35.49 1.82
N THR A 96 -6.01 34.76 2.73
CA THR A 96 -5.46 35.34 3.98
C THR A 96 -4.00 35.80 3.82
N ILE A 97 -3.23 35.21 2.88
CA ILE A 97 -1.85 35.62 2.63
C ILE A 97 -1.84 36.72 1.55
N SER A 98 -2.47 37.86 1.87
CA SER A 98 -2.07 39.14 1.28
C SER A 98 -0.77 39.52 1.99
N VAL A 99 0.33 39.37 1.26
CA VAL A 99 1.71 39.45 1.75
C VAL A 99 1.99 40.88 2.25
N GLY A 100 1.88 41.11 3.56
CA GLY A 100 2.56 42.23 4.21
C GLY A 100 4.07 41.94 4.29
N PRO A 101 4.95 42.93 4.12
CA PRO A 101 6.39 42.68 4.07
C PRO A 101 6.89 42.13 5.41
N TRP A 102 7.65 41.04 5.32
CA TRP A 102 8.32 40.35 6.43
C TRP A 102 9.24 41.34 7.18
N PRO A 103 9.06 41.58 8.51
CA PRO A 103 9.92 42.48 9.25
C PRO A 103 11.17 41.70 9.70
N GLY A 104 12.20 41.67 8.87
CA GLY A 104 13.43 40.94 9.20
C GLY A 104 14.65 41.18 8.32
N SER A 105 14.58 42.08 7.35
CA SER A 105 15.74 42.45 6.51
C SER A 105 16.11 43.91 6.73
N ARG A 106 16.77 44.18 7.86
CA ARG A 106 17.58 45.39 7.99
C ARG A 106 18.85 45.10 8.79
N ARG A 107 19.95 45.13 8.04
CA ARG A 107 21.38 45.37 8.37
C ARG A 107 22.05 44.47 9.38
#